data_AF-A0A1R0KK71-F1
#
_entry.id   AF-A0A1R0KK71-F1
#
_cell.length_a   1.000
_cell.length_b   1.000
_cell.length_c   1.000
_cell.angle_alpha   90.00
_cell.angle_beta   90.00
_cell.angle_gamma   90.00
#
_symmetry.space_group_name_H-M   'P 1'
#
loop_
_entity.id
_entity.type
_entity.pdbx_description
1 polymer ?
#
loop_
_entity_poly.entity_id
_entity_poly.type
_entity_poly.pdbx_seq_one_letter_code
_entity_poly.pdbx_strand_id
1 'polypeptide(L)'
;MTSAERDPARRAGRWVSVRLQQRDVLIQGDIGDERVSYAGIVITNFENGSEVGERWIPLGVDPSEADDERLIQQLRDALIWQARRPPEC
;
A
#
# COMPACT_ATOMS: atom_id res chain seq x y z
N MET A 1 -5.22 2.92 -25.48
CA MET A 1 -4.67 3.95 -24.59
C MET A 1 -4.18 3.28 -23.32
N THR A 2 -2.93 2.85 -23.28
CA THR A 2 -2.32 2.20 -22.12
C THR A 2 -1.40 3.22 -21.45
N SER A 3 -1.86 3.80 -20.35
CA SER A 3 -1.08 4.69 -19.47
C SER A 3 0.06 3.93 -18.79
N ALA A 4 1.03 3.47 -19.58
CA ALA A 4 2.27 2.84 -19.11
C ALA A 4 3.46 3.81 -19.20
N GLU A 5 3.20 5.09 -19.49
CA GLU A 5 4.18 6.17 -19.38
C GLU A 5 4.21 6.68 -17.92
N ARG A 6 4.42 5.77 -16.96
CA ARG A 6 4.68 6.13 -15.56
C ARG A 6 6.13 6.61 -15.46
N ASP A 7 6.28 7.91 -15.69
CA ASP A 7 7.32 8.84 -15.24
C ASP A 7 8.74 8.26 -14.97
N PRO A 8 9.75 8.63 -15.77
CA PRO A 8 11.13 8.16 -15.60
C PRO A 8 11.74 8.53 -14.24
N ALA A 9 11.20 9.51 -13.50
CA ALA A 9 11.67 9.85 -12.15
C ALA A 9 11.37 8.73 -11.12
N ARG A 10 10.45 7.80 -11.42
CA ARG A 10 10.19 6.62 -10.58
C ARG A 10 11.25 5.51 -10.73
N ARG A 11 12.25 5.65 -11.60
CA ARG A 11 13.28 4.62 -11.80
C ARG A 11 14.59 4.89 -11.03
N ALA A 12 14.85 6.14 -10.66
CA ALA A 12 16.02 6.52 -9.87
C ALA A 12 15.59 7.16 -8.54
N GLY A 13 16.04 6.61 -7.41
CA GLY A 13 15.71 7.10 -6.08
C GLY A 13 14.57 6.36 -5.37
N ARG A 14 14.13 6.92 -4.24
CA ARG A 14 13.05 6.38 -3.40
C ARG A 14 11.71 6.97 -3.80
N TRP A 15 10.68 6.14 -3.88
CA TRP A 15 9.31 6.60 -4.10
C TRP A 15 8.30 5.64 -3.48
N VAL A 16 7.10 6.15 -3.22
CA VAL A 16 6.00 5.40 -2.63
C VAL A 16 4.83 5.35 -3.61
N SER A 17 4.23 4.17 -3.75
CA SER A 17 2.98 3.96 -4.47
C SER A 17 1.86 3.71 -3.48
N VAL A 18 0.70 4.33 -3.71
CA VAL A 18 -0.52 4.08 -2.94
C VAL A 18 -1.59 3.58 -3.92
N ARG A 19 -2.21 2.45 -3.61
CA ARG A 19 -3.30 1.87 -4.42
C ARG A 19 -4.43 1.35 -3.54
N LEU A 20 -5.66 1.52 -3.99
CA LEU A 20 -6.80 0.80 -3.42
C LEU A 20 -6.78 -0.64 -3.98
N GLN A 21 -6.94 -1.63 -3.11
CA GLN A 21 -7.01 -3.04 -3.45
C GLN A 21 -8.16 -3.69 -2.68
N GLN A 22 -8.89 -4.58 -3.34
CA GLN A 22 -9.82 -5.49 -2.68
C GLN A 22 -9.13 -6.85 -2.49
N ARG A 23 -9.21 -7.40 -1.27
CA ARG A 23 -8.71 -8.74 -0.95
C ARG A 23 -9.90 -9.64 -0.59
N ASP A 24 -10.04 -10.73 -1.32
CA ASP A 24 -11.04 -11.76 -1.04
C ASP A 24 -10.41 -12.83 -0.15
N VAL A 25 -11.02 -13.09 1.01
CA VAL A 25 -10.62 -14.14 1.94
C VAL A 25 -11.67 -15.24 1.90
N LEU A 26 -11.23 -16.48 1.64
CA LEU A 26 -12.08 -17.65 1.76
C LEU A 26 -11.92 -18.22 3.17
N ILE A 27 -13.01 -18.26 3.92
CA ILE A 27 -13.12 -18.89 5.22
C ILE A 27 -13.74 -20.26 4.98
N GLN A 28 -12.93 -21.31 5.12
CA GLN A 28 -13.44 -22.67 5.00
C GLN A 28 -14.08 -23.07 6.33
N GLY A 29 -15.37 -23.40 6.31
CA GLY A 29 -16.12 -23.87 7.46
C GLY A 29 -16.70 -25.26 7.24
N ASP A 30 -16.95 -26.01 8.32
CA ASP A 30 -17.52 -27.37 8.27
C ASP A 30 -18.90 -27.43 7.58
N ILE A 31 -19.63 -26.30 7.51
CA ILE A 31 -20.98 -26.20 6.94
C ILE A 31 -20.96 -25.53 5.54
N GLY A 32 -19.80 -25.06 5.09
CA GLY A 32 -19.62 -24.41 3.78
C GLY A 32 -18.51 -23.37 3.80
N ASP A 33 -17.97 -23.08 2.62
CA ASP A 33 -16.98 -22.02 2.43
C ASP A 33 -17.67 -20.66 2.33
N GLU A 34 -17.22 -19.69 3.12
CA GLU A 34 -17.67 -18.30 3.06
C GLU A 34 -16.58 -17.42 2.43
N ARG A 35 -16.93 -16.59 1.45
CA ARG A 35 -16.01 -15.62 0.85
C ARG A 35 -16.33 -14.22 1.37
N VAL A 36 -15.34 -13.58 1.99
CA VAL A 36 -15.46 -12.20 2.49
C VAL A 36 -14.50 -11.29 1.73
N SER A 37 -15.03 -10.22 1.17
CA SER A 37 -14.27 -9.22 0.43
C SER A 37 -13.94 -8.02 1.32
N TYR A 38 -12.66 -7.70 1.47
CA TYR A 38 -12.18 -6.55 2.25
C TYR A 38 -11.53 -5.52 1.35
N ALA A 39 -12.01 -4.28 1.37
CA ALA A 39 -11.31 -3.16 0.78
C ALA A 39 -10.09 -2.81 1.64
N GLY A 40 -9.02 -2.34 1.01
CA GLY A 40 -7.86 -1.84 1.74
C GLY A 40 -6.91 -1.06 0.87
N ILE A 41 -6.01 -0.31 1.51
CA ILE A 41 -5.00 0.49 0.84
C ILE A 41 -3.68 -0.27 0.92
N VAL A 42 -3.01 -0.42 -0.21
CA VAL A 42 -1.65 -0.93 -0.28
C VAL A 42 -0.70 0.25 -0.49
N ILE A 43 0.25 0.38 0.42
CA ILE A 43 1.38 1.29 0.33
C ILE A 43 2.62 0.46 0.00
N THR A 44 3.23 0.73 -1.14
CA THR A 44 4.43 0.03 -1.62
C THR A 44 5.58 1.00 -1.75
N ASN A 45 6.71 0.67 -1.13
CA ASN A 45 7.93 1.46 -1.14
C ASN A 45 8.87 0.87 -2.20
N PHE A 46 9.40 1.76 -3.04
CA PHE A 46 10.33 1.38 -4.09
C PHE A 46 11.64 2.18 -3.96
N GLU A 47 12.76 1.49 -4.08
CA GLU A 47 14.10 2.09 -4.14
C GLU A 47 14.77 1.66 -5.44
N ASN A 48 15.15 2.62 -6.28
CA ASN A 48 15.82 2.38 -7.57
C ASN A 48 15.06 1.37 -8.45
N GLY A 49 13.72 1.46 -8.45
CA GLY A 49 12.83 0.60 -9.21
C GLY A 49 12.57 -0.79 -8.59
N SER A 50 13.21 -1.12 -7.47
CA SER A 50 12.96 -2.37 -6.73
C SER A 50 12.00 -2.15 -5.58
N GLU A 51 11.04 -3.06 -5.39
CA GLU A 51 10.17 -3.05 -4.22
C GLU A 51 10.98 -3.41 -2.97
N VAL A 52 10.99 -2.51 -1.99
CA VAL A 52 11.71 -2.70 -0.71
C VAL A 52 10.77 -2.91 0.46
N GLY A 53 9.46 -2.72 0.26
CA GLY A 53 8.46 -3.04 1.25
C GLY A 53 7.05 -2.81 0.74
N GLU A 54 6.14 -3.65 1.20
CA GLU A 54 4.70 -3.51 0.97
C GLU A 54 3.97 -3.56 2.31
N ARG A 55 2.95 -2.71 2.47
CA ARG A 55 2.04 -2.73 3.59
C ARG A 55 0.61 -2.62 3.11
N TRP A 56 -0.23 -3.55 3.56
CA TRP A 56 -1.66 -3.50 3.35
C TRP A 56 -2.37 -3.02 4.61
N ILE A 57 -3.30 -2.08 4.44
CA ILE A 57 -4.08 -1.47 5.50
C ILE A 57 -5.55 -1.77 5.18
N PRO A 58 -6.24 -2.61 5.99
CA PRO A 58 -7.64 -2.89 5.77
C PRO A 58 -8.48 -1.64 6.01
N LEU A 59 -9.40 -1.37 5.09
CA LEU A 59 -10.49 -0.43 5.30
C LEU A 59 -11.68 -1.28 5.75
N GLY A 60 -12.08 -1.15 7.02
CA GLY A 60 -13.24 -1.85 7.55
C GLY A 60 -14.51 -1.50 6.77
N VAL A 61 -15.56 -2.32 6.93
CA VAL A 61 -16.89 -2.05 6.35
C VAL A 61 -17.52 -0.77 6.91
N ASP A 62 -17.10 -0.38 8.11
CA ASP A 62 -17.42 0.90 8.76
C ASP A 62 -16.09 1.53 9.23
N PRO A 63 -15.43 2.33 8.38
CA PRO A 63 -14.13 2.91 8.71
C PRO A 63 -14.28 3.93 9.85
N SER A 64 -13.43 3.83 10.87
CA SER A 64 -13.43 4.73 12.01
C SER A 64 -12.33 5.79 11.91
N GLU A 65 -12.43 6.86 12.71
CA GLU A 65 -11.35 7.87 12.83
C GLU A 65 -10.00 7.24 13.22
N ALA A 66 -10.02 6.17 14.02
CA ALA A 66 -8.81 5.44 14.39
C ALA A 66 -8.16 4.73 13.20
N ASP A 67 -8.95 4.32 12.20
CA ASP A 67 -8.44 3.74 10.96
C ASP A 67 -7.84 4.81 10.05
N ASP A 68 -8.46 6.00 10.00
CA ASP A 68 -7.91 7.16 9.30
C ASP A 68 -6.57 7.60 9.90
N GLU A 69 -6.49 7.69 11.23
CA GLU A 69 -5.24 8.03 11.92
C GLU A 69 -4.14 7.01 11.62
N ARG A 70 -4.45 5.71 11.63
CA ARG A 70 -3.51 4.66 11.25
C ARG A 70 -3.04 4.86 9.81
N LEU A 71 -3.96 5.07 8.87
CA LEU A 71 -3.63 5.30 7.47
C LEU A 71 -2.71 6.52 7.29
N ILE A 72 -3.04 7.64 7.93
CA ILE A 72 -2.26 8.88 7.87
C ILE A 72 -0.86 8.66 8.45
N GLN A 73 -0.74 7.97 9.59
CA GLN A 73 0.56 7.65 10.19
C GLN A 73 1.41 6.80 9.25
N GLN A 74 0.82 5.75 8.66
CA GLN A 74 1.52 4.87 7.72
C GLN A 74 1.99 5.59 6.45
N LEU A 75 1.12 6.44 5.89
CA LEU A 75 1.45 7.25 4.73
C LEU A 75 2.56 8.26 5.06
N ARG A 76 2.46 8.93 6.21
CA ARG A 76 3.48 9.87 6.68
C ARG A 76 4.84 9.20 6.82
N ASP A 77 4.90 8.03 7.44
CA ASP A 77 6.16 7.30 7.64
C ASP A 77 6.78 6.89 6.30
N ALA A 78 5.96 6.45 5.34
CA ALA A 78 6.41 6.13 3.99
C ALA A 78 6.92 7.37 3.23
N LEU A 79 6.24 8.52 3.36
CA LEU A 79 6.67 9.78 2.75
C LEU A 79 7.96 10.34 3.38
N ILE A 80 8.11 10.22 4.70
CA ILE A 80 9.36 10.56 5.38
C ILE A 80 10.50 9.68 4.87
N TRP A 81 10.26 8.38 4.74
CA TRP A 81 11.25 7.46 4.16
C TRP A 81 11.65 7.86 2.74
N GLN A 82 10.69 8.22 1.89
CA GLN A 82 10.95 8.72 0.54
C GLN A 82 11.80 9.99 0.54
N ALA A 83 11.53 10.93 1.45
CA ALA A 83 12.23 12.19 1.54
C ALA A 83 13.65 12.09 2.14
N ARG A 84 13.96 10.99 2.86
CA ARG A 84 15.31 10.76 3.38
C ARG A 84 16.27 10.54 2.21
N ARG A 85 17.25 11.43 2.05
CA ARG A 85 18.40 11.21 1.18
C ARG A 85 19.05 9.86 1.51
N PRO A 86 19.51 9.09 0.50
CA PRO A 86 20.45 8.02 0.75
C PRO A 86 21.66 8.60 1.48
N PRO A 87 22.31 7.86 2.40
CA PRO A 87 23.61 8.29 2.91
C PRO A 87 24.54 8.54 1.71
N GLU A 88 25.12 9.73 1.67
CA GLU A 88 26.10 10.12 0.66
C GLU A 88 27.30 9.17 0.85
N CYS A 89 27.58 8.33 -0.14
CA CYS A 89 28.73 7.40 -0.14
C CYS A 89 30.05 8.16 -0.29
#